data_AF-A0A949NLT9-F1
#
_entry.id   AF-A0A949NLT9-F1
#
_cell.length_a   1.000
_cell.length_b   1.000
_cell.length_c   1.000
_cell.angle_alpha   90.00
_cell.angle_beta   90.00
_cell.angle_gamma   90.00
#
_symmetry.space_group_name_H-M   'P 1'
#
loop_
_entity.id
_entity.type
_entity.pdbx_description
1 polymer ?
#
loop_
_entity_poly.entity_id
_entity_poly.type
_entity_poly.pdbx_seq_one_letter_code
_entity_poly.pdbx_strand_id
1 'polypeptide(L)'
;MLRLADFLDMISRVTASVIRWLALLMVLVQFGIVVGRYVFGYNIIAVQESVLYMHATLFMLGAAYTLLVDKHVRVDVFYAKATPGTRRGIDIFGHIFLLIPSMLVILYWSWPSVRNSWAILEGPISVGGIEAVFLLKSLIPAFCILLMIQSLSLLIRLLLPRSAAPESRA
;
A
#
# COMPACT_ATOMS: atom_id res chain seq x y z
N MET A 1 -2.97 8.44 23.88
CA MET A 1 -3.76 7.91 22.73
C MET A 1 -3.46 8.68 21.44
N LEU A 2 -3.61 10.01 21.39
CA LEU A 2 -3.31 10.79 20.17
C LEU A 2 -1.84 10.70 19.72
N ARG A 3 -0.87 10.79 20.65
CA ARG A 3 0.56 10.60 20.34
C ARG A 3 0.89 9.25 19.68
N LEU A 4 0.13 8.20 20.02
CA LEU A 4 0.29 6.87 19.41
C LEU A 4 -0.22 6.90 17.96
N ALA A 5 -1.39 7.49 17.72
CA ALA A 5 -1.92 7.67 16.37
C ALA A 5 -0.97 8.53 15.49
N ASP A 6 -0.41 9.61 16.04
CA ASP A 6 0.56 10.45 15.34
C ASP A 6 1.84 9.66 14.97
N PHE A 7 2.31 8.79 15.86
CA PHE A 7 3.45 7.91 15.59
C PHE A 7 3.13 6.88 14.48
N LEU A 8 1.95 6.26 14.51
CA LEU A 8 1.53 5.32 13.48
C LEU A 8 1.38 6.00 12.11
N ASP A 9 0.83 7.22 12.06
CA ASP A 9 0.74 8.01 10.84
C ASP A 9 2.12 8.40 10.29
N MET A 10 3.10 8.61 11.18
CA MET A 10 4.48 8.93 10.77
C MET A 10 5.08 7.79 9.96
N ILE A 11 4.83 6.52 10.34
CA ILE A 11 5.30 5.36 9.58
C ILE A 11 4.80 5.45 8.13
N SER A 12 3.49 5.61 7.93
CA SER A 12 2.88 5.74 6.60
C SER A 12 3.42 6.93 5.81
N ARG A 13 3.63 8.08 6.46
CA ARG A 13 4.18 9.30 5.82
C ARG A 13 5.62 9.12 5.38
N VAL A 14 6.47 8.54 6.23
CA VAL A 14 7.90 8.30 5.93
C VAL A 14 8.01 7.30 4.78
N THR A 15 7.28 6.18 4.85
CA THR A 15 7.19 5.19 3.79
C THR A 15 6.84 5.86 2.45
N ALA A 16 5.75 6.64 2.39
CA ALA A 16 5.36 7.33 1.17
C ALA A 16 6.37 8.37 0.68
N SER A 17 7.03 9.10 1.58
CA SER A 17 8.05 10.10 1.23
C SER A 17 9.27 9.48 0.53
N VAL A 18 9.63 8.26 0.91
CA VAL A 18 10.70 7.49 0.25
C VAL A 18 10.21 6.90 -1.08
N ILE A 19 9.07 6.22 -1.06
CA ILE A 19 8.56 5.45 -2.20
C ILE A 19 8.09 6.32 -3.36
N ARG A 20 7.65 7.56 -3.13
CA ARG A 20 7.25 8.47 -4.23
C ARG A 20 8.34 8.68 -5.27
N TRP A 21 9.61 8.63 -4.88
CA TRP A 21 10.74 8.76 -5.82
C TRP A 21 10.84 7.57 -6.78
N LEU A 22 10.33 6.41 -6.36
CA LEU A 22 10.27 5.22 -7.20
C LEU A 22 9.37 5.43 -8.42
N ALA A 23 8.35 6.30 -8.33
CA ALA A 23 7.50 6.64 -9.48
C ALA A 23 8.29 7.36 -10.57
N LEU A 24 9.13 8.34 -10.18
CA LEU A 24 10.00 9.05 -11.11
C LEU A 24 11.03 8.08 -11.71
N LEU A 25 11.66 7.24 -10.89
CA LEU A 25 12.63 6.25 -11.35
C LEU A 25 12.00 5.26 -12.34
N MET A 26 10.78 4.78 -12.06
CA MET A 26 10.04 3.86 -12.92
C MET A 26 9.78 4.47 -14.30
N VAL A 27 9.40 5.75 -14.38
CA VAL A 27 9.21 6.45 -15.65
C VAL A 27 10.52 6.56 -16.43
N LEU A 28 11.63 6.89 -15.76
CA LEU A 28 12.95 6.99 -16.39
C LEU A 28 13.43 5.63 -16.92
N VAL A 29 13.23 4.55 -16.16
CA VAL A 29 13.57 3.19 -16.58
C VAL A 29 12.69 2.76 -17.75
N GLN A 30 11.38 3.03 -17.70
CA GLN A 30 10.46 2.72 -18.79
C GLN A 30 10.85 3.46 -20.08
N PHE A 31 11.23 4.73 -19.97
CA PHE A 31 11.74 5.50 -21.10
C PHE A 31 13.04 4.88 -21.66
N GLY A 32 13.98 4.52 -20.78
CA GLY A 32 15.21 3.83 -21.16
C GLY A 32 14.96 2.50 -21.88
N ILE A 33 13.97 1.72 -21.45
CA ILE A 33 13.56 0.47 -22.13
C ILE A 33 13.07 0.76 -23.54
N VAL A 34 12.20 1.77 -23.71
CA VAL A 34 11.64 2.14 -25.02
C VAL A 34 12.75 2.58 -25.96
N VAL A 35 13.65 3.48 -25.51
CA VAL A 35 14.79 3.93 -26.31
C VAL A 35 15.73 2.77 -26.64
N GLY A 36 16.11 1.97 -25.64
CA GLY A 36 16.96 0.78 -25.82
C GLY A 36 16.40 -0.19 -26.85
N ARG A 37 15.09 -0.44 -26.81
CA ARG A 37 14.40 -1.37 -27.71
C ARG A 37 14.28 -0.83 -29.13
N TYR A 38 13.80 0.39 -29.30
CA TYR A 38 13.44 0.91 -30.62
C TYR A 38 14.58 1.62 -31.34
N VAL A 39 15.54 2.20 -30.61
CA VAL A 39 16.69 2.89 -31.22
C VAL A 39 17.88 1.94 -31.35
N PHE A 40 18.16 1.15 -30.32
CA PHE A 40 19.36 0.32 -30.26
C PHE A 40 19.10 -1.18 -30.47
N GLY A 41 17.84 -1.62 -30.51
CA GLY A 41 17.48 -3.03 -30.68
C GLY A 41 17.75 -3.91 -29.45
N TYR A 42 18.10 -3.35 -28.29
CA TYR A 42 18.37 -4.12 -27.07
C TYR A 42 17.08 -4.50 -26.35
N ASN A 43 17.04 -5.74 -25.86
CA ASN A 43 15.94 -6.25 -25.03
C ASN A 43 16.50 -7.01 -23.83
N ILE A 44 16.48 -6.37 -22.66
CA ILE A 44 16.92 -6.97 -21.40
C ILE A 44 15.68 -7.25 -20.56
N ILE A 45 15.42 -8.53 -20.27
CA ILE A 45 14.22 -8.99 -19.56
C ILE A 45 14.25 -8.52 -18.10
N ALA A 46 15.39 -8.62 -17.41
CA ALA A 46 15.55 -8.11 -16.05
C ALA A 46 15.19 -6.63 -15.89
N VAL A 47 15.55 -5.77 -16.86
CA VAL A 47 15.20 -4.33 -16.81
C VAL A 47 13.70 -4.13 -16.99
N GLN A 48 13.05 -4.94 -17.82
CA GLN A 48 11.59 -4.90 -17.97
C GLN A 48 10.89 -5.37 -16.70
N GLU A 49 11.35 -6.44 -16.08
CA GLU A 49 10.81 -6.91 -14.79
C GLU A 49 11.04 -5.88 -13.68
N SER A 50 12.11 -5.08 -13.73
CA SER A 50 12.33 -4.02 -12.73
C SER A 50 11.17 -3.02 -12.66
N VAL A 51 10.47 -2.76 -13.79
CA VAL A 51 9.27 -1.91 -13.82
C VAL A 51 8.12 -2.54 -13.06
N LEU A 52 7.93 -3.86 -13.18
CA LEU A 52 6.96 -4.61 -12.39
C LEU A 52 7.28 -4.51 -10.89
N TYR A 53 8.55 -4.67 -10.51
CA TYR A 53 8.98 -4.60 -9.11
C TYR A 53 8.77 -3.19 -8.53
N MET A 54 9.13 -2.16 -9.29
CA MET A 54 8.90 -0.76 -8.90
C MET A 54 7.41 -0.47 -8.75
N HIS A 55 6.59 -0.90 -9.71
CA HIS A 55 5.14 -0.71 -9.68
C HIS A 55 4.51 -1.42 -8.48
N ALA A 56 4.83 -2.69 -8.26
CA ALA A 56 4.32 -3.46 -7.13
C ALA A 56 4.72 -2.82 -5.80
N THR A 57 5.95 -2.35 -5.67
CA THR A 57 6.45 -1.68 -4.47
C THR A 57 5.72 -0.36 -4.23
N LEU A 58 5.55 0.46 -5.27
CA LEU A 58 4.77 1.71 -5.22
C LEU A 58 3.35 1.47 -4.73
N PHE A 59 2.66 0.50 -5.32
CA PHE A 59 1.27 0.21 -5.02
C PHE A 59 1.11 -0.38 -3.60
N MET A 60 1.88 -1.42 -3.28
CA MET A 60 1.76 -2.15 -2.02
C MET A 60 2.17 -1.30 -0.81
N LEU A 61 3.25 -0.52 -0.92
CA LEU A 61 3.73 0.26 0.21
C LEU A 61 3.09 1.66 0.26
N GLY A 62 2.55 2.17 -0.85
CA GLY A 62 1.83 3.44 -0.91
C GLY A 62 0.38 3.37 -0.40
N ALA A 63 -0.23 2.18 -0.37
CA ALA A 63 -1.63 2.00 -0.01
C ALA A 63 -1.99 2.57 1.38
N ALA A 64 -1.14 2.35 2.38
CA ALA A 64 -1.37 2.89 3.73
C ALA A 64 -1.41 4.42 3.76
N TYR A 65 -0.55 5.09 2.99
CA TYR A 65 -0.60 6.55 2.90
C TYR A 65 -1.88 7.04 2.20
N THR A 66 -2.34 6.35 1.15
CA THR A 66 -3.62 6.70 0.52
C THR A 66 -4.81 6.57 1.48
N LEU A 67 -4.76 5.60 2.39
CA LEU A 67 -5.75 5.45 3.45
C LEU A 67 -5.66 6.58 4.48
N LEU A 68 -4.44 6.99 4.87
CA LEU A 68 -4.21 8.14 5.76
C LEU A 68 -4.84 9.44 5.24
N VAL A 69 -4.70 9.72 3.94
CA VAL A 69 -5.21 10.96 3.33
C VAL A 69 -6.62 10.83 2.76
N ASP A 70 -7.33 9.75 3.09
CA ASP A 70 -8.71 9.52 2.67
C ASP A 70 -8.89 9.49 1.13
N LYS A 71 -7.88 8.98 0.42
CA LYS A 71 -7.84 8.80 -1.03
C LYS A 71 -7.78 7.35 -1.46
N HIS A 72 -7.90 6.42 -0.52
CA HIS A 72 -8.06 5.01 -0.84
C HIS A 72 -9.41 4.80 -1.53
N VAL A 73 -9.46 3.97 -2.58
CA VAL A 73 -10.68 3.75 -3.35
C VAL A 73 -11.74 3.15 -2.42
N ARG A 74 -12.86 3.86 -2.29
CA ARG A 74 -14.02 3.48 -1.48
C ARG A 74 -15.29 3.61 -2.29
N VAL A 75 -16.25 2.74 -2.03
CA VAL A 75 -17.55 2.74 -2.71
C VAL A 75 -18.52 3.59 -1.89
N ASP A 76 -18.66 4.87 -2.27
CA ASP A 76 -19.31 5.89 -1.44
C ASP A 76 -20.82 6.09 -1.67
N VAL A 77 -21.55 5.07 -2.16
CA VAL A 77 -22.97 5.23 -2.53
C VAL A 77 -23.84 5.61 -1.31
N PHE A 78 -23.62 4.96 -0.17
CA PHE A 78 -24.35 5.23 1.08
C PHE A 78 -23.64 6.26 1.97
N TYR A 79 -22.31 6.38 1.86
CA TYR A 79 -21.50 7.28 2.67
C TYR A 79 -21.75 8.76 2.33
N ALA A 80 -21.96 9.07 1.04
CA ALA A 80 -22.18 10.43 0.56
C ALA A 80 -23.41 11.09 1.23
N LYS A 81 -24.49 10.34 1.44
CA LYS A 81 -25.77 10.84 2.01
C LYS A 81 -25.86 10.73 3.54
N ALA A 82 -24.87 10.11 4.20
CA ALA A 82 -24.90 9.85 5.64
C ALA A 82 -24.57 11.09 6.48
N THR A 83 -25.18 11.18 7.68
CA THR A 83 -24.85 12.23 8.67
C THR A 83 -23.44 12.00 9.26
N PRO A 84 -22.80 13.01 9.89
CA PRO A 84 -21.48 12.85 10.49
C PRO A 84 -21.38 11.70 11.50
N GLY A 85 -22.44 11.47 12.29
CA GLY A 85 -22.51 10.36 13.25
C GLY A 85 -22.58 9.00 12.56
N THR A 86 -23.41 8.88 11.52
CA THR A 86 -23.53 7.64 10.73
C THR A 86 -22.24 7.34 9.97
N ARG A 87 -21.59 8.35 9.37
CA ARG A 87 -20.28 8.19 8.70
C ARG A 87 -19.23 7.63 9.63
N ARG A 88 -19.12 8.20 10.84
CA ARG A 88 -18.20 7.71 11.88
C ARG A 88 -18.47 6.25 12.24
N GLY A 89 -19.74 5.86 12.38
CA GLY A 89 -20.12 4.47 12.63
C GLY A 89 -19.75 3.53 11.49
N ILE A 90 -19.99 3.94 10.25
CA ILE A 90 -19.60 3.20 9.03
C ILE A 90 -18.08 3.03 8.97
N ASP A 91 -17.30 4.08 9.23
CA ASP A 91 -15.84 4.03 9.18
C ASP A 91 -15.29 3.06 10.23
N ILE A 92 -15.77 3.16 11.48
CA ILE A 92 -15.37 2.23 12.56
C ILE A 92 -15.70 0.78 12.18
N PHE A 93 -16.93 0.55 11.68
CA PHE A 93 -17.36 -0.78 11.25
C PHE A 93 -16.51 -1.31 10.10
N GLY A 94 -16.26 -0.48 9.08
CA GLY A 94 -15.45 -0.83 7.92
C GLY A 94 -14.01 -1.20 8.31
N HIS A 95 -13.40 -0.45 9.23
CA HIS A 95 -12.06 -0.77 9.71
C HIS A 95 -12.02 -2.09 10.50
N ILE A 96 -12.96 -2.31 11.43
CA ILE A 96 -12.94 -3.47 12.34
C ILE A 96 -13.41 -4.76 11.66
N PHE A 97 -14.45 -4.70 10.83
CA PHE A 97 -15.11 -5.89 10.28
C PHE A 97 -14.73 -6.20 8.83
N LEU A 98 -14.24 -5.20 8.06
CA LEU A 98 -13.87 -5.40 6.66
C LEU A 98 -12.36 -5.32 6.47
N LEU A 99 -11.74 -4.19 6.82
CA LEU A 99 -10.33 -3.95 6.53
C LEU A 99 -9.42 -4.85 7.35
N ILE A 100 -9.47 -4.81 8.68
CA ILE A 100 -8.57 -5.62 9.52
C ILE A 100 -8.74 -7.12 9.26
N PRO A 101 -9.96 -7.70 9.22
CA PRO A 101 -10.13 -9.13 8.97
C PRO A 101 -9.67 -9.54 7.58
N SER A 102 -9.93 -8.74 6.54
CA SER A 102 -9.42 -9.05 5.19
C SER A 102 -7.90 -9.03 5.14
N MET A 103 -7.24 -8.05 5.78
CA MET A 103 -5.78 -8.01 5.86
C MET A 103 -5.21 -9.21 6.61
N LEU A 104 -5.86 -9.66 7.71
CA LEU A 104 -5.46 -10.85 8.44
C LEU A 104 -5.59 -12.12 7.60
N VAL A 105 -6.69 -12.27 6.84
CA VAL A 105 -6.90 -13.40 5.94
C VAL A 105 -5.82 -13.43 4.86
N ILE A 106 -5.57 -12.30 4.19
CA ILE A 106 -4.51 -12.21 3.16
C ILE A 106 -3.15 -12.54 3.76
N LEU A 107 -2.84 -12.00 4.94
CA LEU A 107 -1.57 -12.25 5.62
C LEU A 107 -1.40 -13.74 5.96
N TYR A 108 -2.44 -14.38 6.52
CA TYR A 108 -2.42 -15.78 6.90
C TYR A 108 -2.21 -16.70 5.68
N TRP A 109 -2.97 -16.48 4.61
CA TRP A 109 -2.92 -17.32 3.41
C TRP A 109 -1.70 -17.06 2.52
N SER A 110 -1.17 -15.84 2.51
CA SER A 110 0.05 -15.52 1.77
C SER A 110 1.32 -16.00 2.47
N TRP A 111 1.30 -16.15 3.80
CA TRP A 111 2.49 -16.45 4.60
C TRP A 111 3.24 -17.74 4.19
N PRO A 112 2.58 -18.89 3.94
CA PRO A 112 3.28 -20.09 3.48
C PRO A 112 3.99 -19.88 2.14
N SER A 113 3.37 -19.14 1.22
CA SER A 113 3.95 -18.82 -0.09
C SER A 113 5.19 -17.93 0.05
N VAL A 114 5.11 -16.89 0.88
CA VAL A 114 6.26 -16.00 1.16
C VAL A 114 7.39 -16.77 1.82
N ARG A 115 7.10 -17.55 2.87
CA ARG A 115 8.13 -18.34 3.58
C ARG A 115 8.83 -19.32 2.64
N ASN A 116 8.06 -20.05 1.83
CA ASN A 116 8.63 -21.01 0.88
C ASN A 116 9.52 -20.31 -0.15
N SER A 117 9.08 -19.16 -0.66
CA SER A 117 9.84 -18.34 -1.60
C SER A 117 11.22 -17.93 -1.06
N TRP A 118 11.28 -17.50 0.21
CA TRP A 118 12.55 -17.20 0.89
C TRP A 118 13.42 -18.42 1.12
N ALA A 119 12.83 -19.57 1.45
CA ALA A 119 13.57 -20.80 1.74
C ALA A 119 14.33 -21.32 0.52
N ILE A 120 13.77 -21.13 -0.68
CA ILE A 120 14.38 -21.57 -1.94
C ILE A 120 15.08 -20.46 -2.71
N LEU A 121 15.09 -19.22 -2.19
CA LEU A 121 15.50 -18.01 -2.92
C LEU A 121 14.91 -17.99 -4.33
N GLU A 122 13.57 -17.94 -4.39
CA GLU A 122 12.81 -18.14 -5.63
C GLU A 122 13.34 -17.28 -6.78
N GLY A 123 13.70 -17.99 -7.86
CA GLY A 123 14.28 -17.43 -9.07
C GLY A 123 13.28 -16.59 -9.89
N PRO A 124 13.66 -16.20 -11.11
CA PRO A 124 12.96 -15.16 -11.87
C PRO A 124 11.62 -15.62 -12.43
N ILE A 125 10.70 -14.67 -12.63
CA ILE A 125 9.38 -14.91 -13.23
C ILE A 125 9.53 -15.34 -14.68
N SER A 126 10.43 -14.67 -15.41
CA SER A 126 10.74 -14.96 -16.80
C SER A 126 12.20 -15.41 -16.94
N VAL A 127 12.49 -16.18 -18.00
CA VAL A 127 13.87 -16.58 -18.32
C VAL A 127 14.73 -15.31 -18.54
N GLY A 128 15.82 -15.16 -17.79
CA GLY A 128 16.65 -13.94 -17.82
C GLY A 128 16.09 -12.74 -17.04
N GLY A 129 15.12 -12.97 -16.16
CA GLY A 129 14.54 -11.99 -15.25
C GLY A 129 15.33 -11.79 -13.96
N ILE A 130 14.71 -11.13 -12.98
CA ILE A 130 15.30 -10.81 -11.67
C ILE A 130 15.16 -12.02 -10.73
N GLU A 131 16.28 -12.54 -10.22
CA GLU A 131 16.33 -13.70 -9.31
C GLU A 131 15.90 -13.39 -7.87
N ALA A 132 14.98 -12.45 -7.68
CA ALA A 132 14.59 -11.93 -6.36
C ALA A 132 13.07 -11.92 -6.17
N VAL A 133 12.35 -12.94 -6.65
CA VAL A 133 10.88 -13.02 -6.54
C VAL A 133 10.42 -13.09 -5.09
N PHE A 134 11.26 -13.62 -4.20
CA PHE A 134 11.00 -13.62 -2.77
C PHE A 134 10.86 -12.20 -2.17
N LEU A 135 11.58 -11.20 -2.70
CA LEU A 135 11.39 -9.80 -2.32
C LEU A 135 10.03 -9.27 -2.79
N LEU A 136 9.63 -9.62 -4.02
CA LEU A 136 8.34 -9.22 -4.57
C LEU A 136 7.18 -9.80 -3.76
N LYS A 137 7.24 -11.09 -3.39
CA LYS A 137 6.23 -11.74 -2.54
C LYS A 137 6.18 -11.16 -1.12
N SER A 138 7.31 -10.67 -0.61
CA SER A 138 7.38 -9.99 0.70
C SER A 138 6.62 -8.67 0.76
N LEU A 139 6.29 -8.07 -0.39
CA LEU A 139 5.47 -6.86 -0.42
C LEU A 139 4.02 -7.13 0.03
N ILE A 140 3.52 -8.36 -0.12
CA ILE A 140 2.18 -8.75 0.30
C ILE A 140 2.00 -8.59 1.83
N PRO A 141 2.83 -9.25 2.69
CA PRO A 141 2.71 -9.06 4.13
C PRO A 141 3.02 -7.61 4.54
N ALA A 142 3.96 -6.94 3.87
CA ALA A 142 4.25 -5.53 4.14
C ALA A 142 3.03 -4.62 3.91
N PHE A 143 2.31 -4.81 2.79
CA PHE A 143 1.05 -4.13 2.48
C PHE A 143 0.00 -4.36 3.58
N CYS A 144 -0.24 -5.61 3.97
CA CYS A 144 -1.21 -5.94 5.01
C CYS A 144 -0.87 -5.28 6.34
N ILE A 145 0.40 -5.36 6.76
CA ILE A 145 0.87 -4.78 8.02
C ILE A 145 0.72 -3.25 8.00
N LEU A 146 1.16 -2.59 6.94
CA LEU A 146 1.06 -1.13 6.81
C LEU A 146 -0.39 -0.65 6.82
N LEU A 147 -1.30 -1.34 6.12
CA LEU A 147 -2.72 -1.00 6.16
C LEU A 147 -3.35 -1.21 7.53
N MET A 148 -3.00 -2.30 8.25
CA MET A 148 -3.48 -2.52 9.61
C MET A 148 -2.97 -1.46 10.58
N ILE A 149 -1.69 -1.07 10.47
CA ILE A 149 -1.09 0.03 11.25
C ILE A 149 -1.86 1.33 11.01
N GLN A 150 -2.11 1.67 9.75
CA GLN A 150 -2.85 2.88 9.41
C GLN A 150 -4.32 2.82 9.86
N SER A 151 -4.97 1.67 9.70
CA SER A 151 -6.33 1.42 10.16
C SER A 151 -6.45 1.59 11.68
N LEU A 152 -5.46 1.14 12.44
CA LEU A 152 -5.43 1.31 13.89
C LEU A 152 -5.30 2.79 14.28
N SER A 153 -4.45 3.55 13.59
CA SER A 153 -4.34 5.01 13.80
C SER A 153 -5.68 5.71 13.58
N LEU A 154 -6.36 5.40 12.47
CA LEU A 154 -7.67 5.98 12.15
C LEU A 154 -8.74 5.57 13.18
N LEU A 155 -8.77 4.30 13.60
CA LEU A 155 -9.68 3.82 14.64
C LEU A 155 -9.47 4.55 15.97
N ILE A 156 -8.24 4.77 16.41
CA ILE A 156 -7.94 5.52 17.63
C ILE A 156 -8.54 6.94 17.54
N ARG A 157 -8.38 7.61 16.39
CA ARG A 157 -8.94 8.95 16.16
C ARG A 157 -10.47 8.94 16.09
N LEU A 158 -11.05 7.90 15.47
CA LEU A 158 -12.49 7.72 15.35
C LEU A 158 -13.16 7.30 16.66
N LEU A 159 -12.43 6.74 17.64
CA LEU A 159 -13.00 6.37 18.94
C LEU A 159 -12.93 7.52 19.96
N LEU A 160 -11.98 8.45 19.80
CA LEU A 160 -11.89 9.62 20.67
C LEU A 160 -13.05 10.60 20.40
N PRO A 161 -13.81 11.03 21.41
CA PRO A 161 -14.84 12.06 21.22
C PRO A 161 -14.20 13.35 20.71
N ARG A 162 -14.64 13.84 19.55
CA ARG A 162 -14.38 15.23 19.17
C ARG A 162 -15.17 16.09 20.16
N SER A 163 -14.50 16.69 21.15
CA SER A 163 -15.08 17.87 21.80
C SER A 163 -15.32 18.90 20.70
N ALA A 164 -16.54 19.41 20.62
CA ALA A 164 -16.99 20.31 19.57
C ALA A 164 -15.96 21.39 19.22
N ALA A 165 -15.55 21.43 17.95
CA ALA A 165 -15.04 22.64 17.29
C ALA A 165 -15.37 22.54 15.80
N PRO A 166 -15.80 23.66 15.18
CA PRO A 166 -16.80 23.67 14.13
C PRO A 166 -16.27 23.18 12.78
N GLU A 167 -17.18 22.62 12.00
CA GLU A 167 -17.00 22.37 10.57
C GLU A 167 -16.62 23.67 9.86
N SER A 168 -15.34 23.80 9.52
CA SER A 168 -14.88 24.75 8.50
C SER A 168 -14.30 23.94 7.35
N ARG A 169 -15.22 23.37 6.55
CA ARG A 169 -14.92 22.98 5.17
C ARG A 169 -15.12 24.23 4.31
N ALA A 170 -14.03 24.76 3.78
CA ALA A 170 -14.01 25.59 2.58
C ALA A 170 -13.00 24.96 1.62
#